data_AF-A0A1Q9XZ24-F1
#
_entry.id   AF-A0A1Q9XZ24-F1
#
_cell.length_a   1.000
_cell.length_b   1.000
_cell.length_c   1.000
_cell.angle_alpha   90.00
_cell.angle_beta   90.00
_cell.angle_gamma   90.00
#
_symmetry.space_group_name_H-M   'P 1'
#
loop_
_entity.id
_entity.type
_entity.pdbx_description
1 polymer ?
#
loop_
_entity_poly.entity_id
_entity_poly.type
_entity_poly.pdbx_seq_one_letter_code
_entity_poly.pdbx_strand_id
1 'polypeptide(L)'
;MLSRPLLRPVLSALLVASIAPSALAAEPLRLKHLYRCEDVLDTQRQTFCLTARGLADGELQVLLDGKPLPASAVKREDGLRITLDSKGYKSGPLWLKQGDEVSNPVWLSMAGSHVLAAKPGEVAKNMDGLNTYVDLVSVVIEEDAHGLDTAKALASKYGAEVVGAIAPLNTYQLRLPAKDLIQRDAMVLRLGSELSVDAVVIEESSAEEQEASAGASNEEQLGEEEWAANRFVDAVNYYQRRIPSKRSPIATKPVRIGLIERNVDFDAPDFKDYLGAAERQGNTPHTRLYSRDADKPDGHGSTVAGILAARWDDGGNTGFLRGLDGAGPGFEVIVDRNSDAGITANIAASVNLVEDGVRVLNWSWGIHRIGAKNIHGDEIDSLVRSGVAMSGYEELLEEFFLWLRREHPDVVVINSAGNGASFSGADDYRLPSSFVTEQLFVVGGHQRSDRKDVAVDDPAYVKRRSSSNVDTRVDITAAACVRASTAEENQQGSVHCGTSYATPLVAGVVASLMSINPDLHPDQLRMLLRRSAMTIGEEFDFEPTDADDLTAPILPSERGFDLNDKDIGRSARLDMQKALDLTVRSLNNKQ
;
A
#
# COMPACT_ATOMS: atom_id res chain seq x y z
N MET A 1 -67.34 -25.39 -65.62
CA MET A 1 -66.99 -26.75 -66.09
C MET A 1 -65.52 -26.75 -66.51
N LEU A 2 -64.76 -27.81 -66.17
CA LEU A 2 -63.55 -28.35 -66.86
C LEU A 2 -62.67 -27.33 -67.63
N SER A 3 -61.40 -27.03 -67.31
CA SER A 3 -60.22 -27.87 -66.98
C SER A 3 -59.04 -26.93 -66.61
N ARG A 4 -57.81 -27.31 -66.19
CA ARG A 4 -57.10 -28.56 -65.82
C ARG A 4 -55.96 -28.17 -64.81
N PRO A 5 -55.25 -29.10 -64.13
CA PRO A 5 -54.42 -28.75 -62.97
C PRO A 5 -52.89 -28.66 -63.21
N LEU A 6 -52.23 -27.99 -62.24
CA LEU A 6 -50.88 -28.24 -61.68
C LEU A 6 -49.63 -28.23 -62.59
N LEU A 7 -48.76 -27.23 -62.34
CA LEU A 7 -47.29 -27.39 -62.30
C LEU A 7 -46.68 -26.29 -61.40
N ARG A 8 -45.81 -26.68 -60.46
CA ARG A 8 -44.97 -25.78 -59.64
C ARG A 8 -43.57 -25.69 -60.25
N PRO A 9 -42.92 -24.52 -60.17
CA PRO A 9 -41.48 -24.43 -59.94
C PRO A 9 -41.19 -23.90 -58.53
N VAL A 10 -40.13 -24.42 -57.91
CA VAL A 10 -39.60 -23.91 -56.63
C VAL A 10 -38.74 -22.69 -56.92
N LEU A 11 -39.09 -21.53 -56.38
CA LEU A 11 -38.17 -20.39 -56.32
C LEU A 11 -37.28 -20.52 -55.07
N SER A 12 -36.01 -20.83 -55.27
CA SER A 12 -34.98 -20.63 -54.26
C SER A 12 -34.61 -19.14 -54.21
N ALA A 13 -35.05 -18.44 -53.16
CA ALA A 13 -34.58 -17.08 -52.90
C ALA A 13 -33.17 -17.12 -52.28
N LEU A 14 -32.19 -16.50 -52.92
CA LEU A 14 -30.89 -16.24 -52.28
C LEU A 14 -31.09 -15.23 -51.15
N LEU A 15 -30.81 -15.64 -49.91
CA LEU A 15 -30.65 -14.72 -48.79
C LEU A 15 -29.17 -14.35 -48.68
N VAL A 16 -28.79 -13.16 -49.16
CA VAL A 16 -27.43 -12.63 -48.96
C VAL A 16 -27.35 -12.11 -47.52
N ALA A 17 -26.80 -12.93 -46.63
CA ALA A 17 -26.47 -12.52 -45.27
C ALA A 17 -25.25 -11.59 -45.32
N SER A 18 -25.48 -10.29 -45.17
CA SER A 18 -24.41 -9.30 -44.98
C SER A 18 -23.77 -9.49 -43.60
N ILE A 19 -22.66 -10.21 -43.56
CA ILE A 19 -21.81 -10.29 -42.37
C ILE A 19 -21.13 -8.92 -42.21
N ALA A 20 -21.68 -8.08 -41.34
CA ALA A 20 -20.92 -6.94 -40.83
C ALA A 20 -19.77 -7.50 -39.98
N PRO A 21 -18.51 -7.09 -40.20
CA PRO A 21 -17.44 -7.47 -39.30
C PRO A 21 -17.71 -6.84 -37.95
N SER A 22 -17.83 -7.66 -36.91
CA SER A 22 -17.79 -7.20 -35.53
C SER A 22 -16.45 -6.51 -35.32
N ALA A 23 -16.44 -5.19 -35.28
CA ALA A 23 -15.28 -4.44 -34.85
C ALA A 23 -15.08 -4.76 -33.36
N LEU A 24 -14.13 -5.66 -33.07
CA LEU A 24 -13.57 -5.80 -31.75
C LEU A 24 -13.06 -4.41 -31.37
N ALA A 25 -13.59 -3.86 -30.27
CA ALA A 25 -13.07 -2.61 -29.74
C ALA A 25 -11.56 -2.78 -29.48
N ALA A 26 -10.76 -1.78 -29.83
CA ALA A 26 -9.35 -1.80 -29.51
C ALA A 26 -9.21 -1.88 -27.98
N GLU A 27 -8.35 -2.78 -27.50
CA GLU A 27 -8.08 -2.90 -26.08
C GLU A 27 -7.40 -1.61 -25.59
N PRO A 28 -7.81 -1.05 -24.43
CA PRO A 28 -7.26 0.22 -23.95
C PRO A 28 -5.77 0.08 -23.60
N LEU A 29 -5.00 1.12 -23.92
CA LEU A 29 -3.57 1.16 -23.59
C LEU A 29 -3.38 1.24 -22.07
N ARG A 30 -2.81 0.21 -21.44
CA ARG A 30 -2.54 0.20 -19.98
C ARG A 30 -1.21 -0.47 -19.64
N LEU A 31 -0.41 0.19 -18.81
CA LEU A 31 0.86 -0.31 -18.26
C LEU A 31 0.57 -1.31 -17.14
N LYS A 32 0.74 -2.61 -17.44
CA LYS A 32 0.53 -3.73 -16.52
C LYS A 32 1.73 -3.95 -15.60
N HIS A 33 2.93 -3.80 -16.15
CA HIS A 33 4.18 -4.12 -15.46
C HIS A 33 5.24 -3.04 -15.69
N LEU A 34 6.01 -2.75 -14.64
CA LEU A 34 7.25 -1.97 -14.64
C LEU A 34 8.13 -2.56 -13.53
N TYR A 35 9.34 -2.99 -13.90
CA TYR A 35 10.35 -3.52 -12.98
C TYR A 35 11.75 -3.12 -13.47
N ARG A 36 12.74 -3.03 -12.56
CA ARG A 36 14.15 -3.06 -12.96
C ARG A 36 14.46 -4.42 -13.59
N CYS A 37 15.36 -4.45 -14.57
CA CYS A 37 15.80 -5.69 -15.22
C CYS A 37 17.22 -5.54 -15.76
N GLU A 38 17.78 -6.63 -16.30
CA GLU A 38 19.19 -6.74 -16.70
C GLU A 38 20.11 -6.61 -15.48
N ASP A 39 21.13 -5.75 -15.51
CA ASP A 39 21.95 -5.48 -14.34
C ASP A 39 21.18 -4.57 -13.37
N VAL A 40 20.65 -5.17 -12.31
CA VAL A 40 19.92 -4.47 -11.25
C VAL A 40 20.85 -3.84 -10.19
N LEU A 41 22.15 -4.17 -10.23
CA LEU A 41 23.18 -3.57 -9.37
C LEU A 41 23.81 -2.32 -9.99
N ASP A 42 23.77 -2.16 -11.33
CA ASP A 42 24.15 -0.90 -11.98
C ASP A 42 23.11 0.19 -11.67
N THR A 43 23.47 1.12 -10.77
CA THR A 43 22.68 2.30 -10.40
C THR A 43 23.01 3.53 -11.25
N GLN A 44 24.06 3.49 -12.07
CA GLN A 44 24.44 4.57 -12.98
C GLN A 44 23.65 4.48 -14.29
N ARG A 45 23.56 3.28 -14.88
CA ARG A 45 22.73 2.99 -16.05
C ARG A 45 21.70 1.93 -15.70
N GLN A 46 20.46 2.36 -15.55
CA GLN A 46 19.37 1.49 -15.11
C GLN A 46 18.51 1.08 -16.30
N THR A 47 18.35 -0.23 -16.53
CA THR A 47 17.32 -0.76 -17.44
C THR A 47 16.05 -1.12 -16.66
N PHE A 48 14.91 -0.79 -17.26
CA PHE A 48 13.57 -1.11 -16.82
C PHE A 48 12.84 -1.90 -17.92
N CYS A 49 12.12 -2.94 -17.50
CA CYS A 49 11.28 -3.77 -18.38
C CYS A 49 9.81 -3.49 -18.07
N LEU A 50 9.02 -3.25 -19.12
CA LEU A 50 7.61 -2.92 -19.02
C LEU A 50 6.78 -3.75 -20.00
N THR A 51 5.54 -4.02 -19.62
CA THR A 51 4.53 -4.54 -20.57
C THR A 51 3.25 -3.74 -20.45
N ALA A 52 2.51 -3.69 -21.56
CA ALA A 52 1.24 -3.00 -21.64
C ALA A 52 0.23 -3.82 -22.45
N ARG A 53 -1.03 -3.81 -22.00
CA ARG A 53 -2.18 -4.22 -22.83
C ARG A 53 -2.59 -3.09 -23.77
N GLY A 54 -3.28 -3.40 -24.87
CA GLY A 54 -3.64 -2.40 -25.89
C GLY A 54 -2.48 -1.78 -26.69
N LEU A 55 -1.23 -2.27 -26.55
CA LEU A 55 -0.08 -1.73 -27.25
C LEU A 55 -0.04 -2.18 -28.72
N ALA A 56 -0.16 -1.24 -29.67
CA ALA A 56 -0.18 -1.53 -31.10
C ALA A 56 1.15 -1.25 -31.80
N ASP A 57 1.29 -1.79 -33.02
CA ASP A 57 2.31 -1.40 -33.99
C ASP A 57 2.15 0.07 -34.41
N GLY A 58 3.25 0.82 -34.46
CA GLY A 58 3.26 2.23 -34.84
C GLY A 58 4.15 3.10 -33.95
N GLU A 59 3.99 4.42 -34.07
CA GLU A 59 4.68 5.37 -33.20
C GLU A 59 4.22 5.20 -31.74
N LEU A 60 5.18 5.33 -30.82
CA LEU A 60 4.95 5.29 -29.38
C LEU A 60 5.81 6.35 -28.73
N GLN A 61 5.20 7.15 -27.88
CA GLN A 61 5.90 8.07 -27.00
C GLN A 61 5.87 7.48 -25.60
N VAL A 62 7.05 7.27 -25.02
CA VAL A 62 7.21 6.99 -23.60
C VAL A 62 7.57 8.30 -22.95
N LEU A 63 6.72 8.79 -22.04
CA LEU A 63 6.93 10.05 -21.35
C LEU A 63 7.39 9.78 -19.92
N LEU A 64 8.41 10.50 -19.46
CA LEU A 64 8.86 10.54 -18.08
C LEU A 64 8.87 12.01 -17.63
N ASP A 65 8.18 12.32 -16.53
CA ASP A 65 8.01 13.71 -16.05
C ASP A 65 7.52 14.66 -17.17
N GLY A 66 6.53 14.20 -17.94
CA GLY A 66 5.94 14.94 -19.06
C GLY A 66 6.82 15.10 -20.30
N LYS A 67 8.05 14.56 -20.32
CA LYS A 67 9.00 14.70 -21.43
C LYS A 67 9.12 13.38 -22.17
N PRO A 68 9.02 13.35 -23.52
CA PRO A 68 9.25 12.14 -24.28
C PRO A 68 10.70 11.70 -24.16
N LEU A 69 10.91 10.42 -23.83
CA LEU A 69 12.23 9.80 -23.84
C LEU A 69 12.78 9.72 -25.27
N PRO A 70 14.10 9.87 -25.49
CA PRO A 70 14.69 9.74 -26.81
C PRO A 70 14.53 8.29 -27.31
N ALA A 71 14.32 8.11 -28.61
CA ALA A 71 14.14 6.78 -29.21
C ALA A 71 15.33 5.82 -28.97
N SER A 72 16.53 6.33 -28.67
CA SER A 72 17.70 5.53 -28.28
C SER A 72 17.59 4.91 -26.88
N ALA A 73 16.74 5.45 -26.00
CA ALA A 73 16.52 4.95 -24.66
C ALA A 73 15.41 3.89 -24.59
N VAL A 74 14.58 3.74 -25.65
CA VAL A 74 13.41 2.85 -25.67
C VAL A 74 13.59 1.79 -26.75
N LYS A 75 13.45 0.51 -26.38
CA LYS A 75 13.41 -0.62 -27.31
C LYS A 75 12.06 -1.33 -27.22
N ARG A 76 11.55 -1.76 -28.37
CA ARG A 76 10.40 -2.68 -28.49
C ARG A 76 10.93 -4.08 -28.78
N GLU A 77 10.59 -5.03 -27.91
CA GLU A 77 10.89 -6.47 -28.00
C GLU A 77 9.63 -7.24 -27.58
N ASP A 78 9.73 -8.30 -26.79
CA ASP A 78 8.59 -8.95 -26.08
C ASP A 78 8.08 -8.06 -24.92
N GLY A 79 7.75 -6.81 -25.23
CA GLY A 79 7.51 -5.72 -24.28
C GLY A 79 8.30 -4.46 -24.63
N LEU A 80 8.45 -3.57 -23.64
CA LEU A 80 9.29 -2.37 -23.73
C LEU A 80 10.48 -2.49 -22.79
N ARG A 81 11.68 -2.16 -23.28
CA ARG A 81 12.85 -1.88 -22.44
C ARG A 81 13.15 -0.39 -22.47
N ILE A 82 13.45 0.17 -21.31
CA ILE A 82 13.90 1.56 -21.17
C ILE A 82 15.24 1.57 -20.45
N THR A 83 16.26 2.18 -21.02
CA THR A 83 17.57 2.34 -20.38
C THR A 83 17.84 3.82 -20.10
N LEU A 84 17.98 4.18 -18.83
CA LEU A 84 18.18 5.55 -18.35
C LEU A 84 19.53 5.69 -17.64
N ASP A 85 20.09 6.90 -17.67
CA ASP A 85 21.31 7.29 -16.94
C ASP A 85 20.92 8.18 -15.76
N SER A 86 21.34 7.84 -14.54
CA SER A 86 20.94 8.55 -13.31
C SER A 86 21.53 9.95 -13.14
N LYS A 87 22.44 10.37 -14.04
CA LYS A 87 22.87 11.78 -14.13
C LYS A 87 21.96 12.61 -15.05
N GLY A 88 21.28 11.94 -15.99
CA GLY A 88 20.37 12.57 -16.96
C GLY A 88 18.90 12.57 -16.52
N TYR A 89 18.48 11.59 -15.71
CA TYR A 89 17.10 11.38 -15.30
C TYR A 89 16.96 11.26 -13.78
N LYS A 90 15.78 11.62 -13.28
CA LYS A 90 15.35 11.45 -11.90
C LYS A 90 14.06 10.64 -11.86
N SER A 91 13.75 10.10 -10.69
CA SER A 91 12.47 9.44 -10.42
C SER A 91 11.29 10.36 -10.72
N GLY A 92 10.20 9.78 -11.21
CA GLY A 92 9.00 10.52 -11.59
C GLY A 92 7.95 9.68 -12.30
N PRO A 93 6.80 10.28 -12.66
CA PRO A 93 5.73 9.58 -13.33
C PRO A 93 6.10 9.25 -14.78
N LEU A 94 5.88 7.99 -15.15
CA LEU A 94 6.05 7.45 -16.50
C LEU A 94 4.70 7.00 -17.06
N TRP A 95 4.42 7.34 -18.32
CA TRP A 95 3.27 6.81 -19.04
C TRP A 95 3.55 6.64 -20.54
N LEU A 96 2.71 5.85 -21.20
CA LEU A 96 2.73 5.64 -22.64
C LEU A 96 1.69 6.55 -23.31
N LYS A 97 2.01 7.00 -24.53
CA LYS A 97 1.06 7.63 -25.44
C LYS A 97 1.22 7.05 -26.85
N GLN A 98 0.11 6.65 -27.47
CA GLN A 98 0.06 6.13 -28.83
C GLN A 98 -1.16 6.69 -29.56
N GLY A 99 -0.94 7.63 -30.48
CA GLY A 99 -2.03 8.41 -31.07
C GLY A 99 -2.74 9.25 -29.99
N ASP A 100 -4.05 9.06 -29.87
CA ASP A 100 -4.89 9.68 -28.84
C ASP A 100 -4.97 8.84 -27.54
N GLU A 101 -4.56 7.57 -27.57
CA GLU A 101 -4.55 6.68 -26.40
C GLU A 101 -3.40 7.01 -25.44
N VAL A 102 -3.70 6.97 -24.14
CA VAL A 102 -2.74 7.17 -23.05
C VAL A 102 -2.90 6.09 -21.98
N SER A 103 -1.78 5.61 -21.44
CA SER A 103 -1.80 4.68 -20.31
C SER A 103 -2.08 5.38 -18.99
N ASN A 104 -2.42 4.57 -17.98
CA ASN A 104 -2.18 4.92 -16.59
C ASN A 104 -0.71 5.36 -16.39
N PRO A 105 -0.46 6.36 -15.53
CA PRO A 105 0.89 6.69 -15.10
C PRO A 105 1.34 5.77 -13.98
N VAL A 106 2.59 5.35 -14.04
CA VAL A 106 3.27 4.57 -12.99
C VAL A 106 4.48 5.37 -12.50
N TRP A 107 4.83 5.27 -11.22
CA TRP A 107 6.04 5.91 -10.72
C TRP A 107 7.26 5.09 -11.12
N LEU A 108 8.19 5.69 -11.86
CA LEU A 108 9.50 5.11 -12.11
C LEU A 108 10.46 5.68 -11.08
N SER A 109 10.99 4.81 -10.20
CA SER A 109 12.06 5.17 -9.29
C SER A 109 13.43 4.98 -9.97
N MET A 110 14.30 5.96 -9.82
CA MET A 110 15.73 5.86 -10.12
C MET A 110 16.56 5.51 -8.87
N ALA A 111 15.91 5.28 -7.72
CA ALA A 111 16.56 4.74 -6.53
C ALA A 111 17.06 3.30 -6.75
N GLY A 112 18.05 2.89 -5.96
CA GLY A 112 18.87 1.72 -6.27
C GLY A 112 18.26 0.37 -5.85
N SER A 113 17.22 0.35 -5.04
CA SER A 113 16.80 -0.87 -4.34
C SER A 113 15.92 -1.77 -5.21
N HIS A 114 16.36 -3.00 -5.45
CA HIS A 114 15.61 -3.99 -6.20
C HIS A 114 16.04 -5.41 -5.83
N VAL A 115 15.05 -6.29 -5.68
CA VAL A 115 15.26 -7.73 -5.41
C VAL A 115 14.41 -8.56 -6.36
N LEU A 116 14.91 -9.71 -6.76
CA LEU A 116 14.25 -10.61 -7.71
C LEU A 116 13.26 -11.52 -6.99
N ALA A 117 12.13 -11.76 -7.63
CA ALA A 117 11.21 -12.83 -7.26
C ALA A 117 11.68 -14.17 -7.85
N ALA A 118 11.43 -15.28 -7.16
CA ALA A 118 11.69 -16.61 -7.68
C ALA A 118 10.74 -16.94 -8.85
N LYS A 119 11.24 -17.65 -9.86
CA LYS A 119 10.40 -18.18 -10.95
C LYS A 119 9.55 -19.37 -10.45
N PRO A 120 8.48 -19.79 -11.15
CA PRO A 120 7.63 -20.91 -10.72
C PRO A 120 8.35 -22.26 -10.49
N GLY A 121 9.54 -22.47 -11.06
CA GLY A 121 10.38 -23.65 -10.81
C GLY A 121 11.47 -23.46 -9.74
N GLU A 122 11.56 -22.28 -9.13
CA GLU A 122 12.56 -21.87 -8.12
C GLU A 122 11.92 -21.81 -6.70
N VAL A 123 10.70 -22.34 -6.56
CA VAL A 123 9.90 -22.36 -5.31
C VAL A 123 9.60 -23.81 -4.91
N ALA A 124 9.72 -24.11 -3.62
CA ALA A 124 9.37 -25.42 -3.05
C ALA A 124 8.59 -25.26 -1.74
N LYS A 125 8.01 -26.35 -1.23
CA LYS A 125 7.38 -26.36 0.10
C LYS A 125 8.37 -26.78 1.18
N ASN A 126 8.43 -26.01 2.26
CA ASN A 126 9.23 -26.32 3.45
C ASN A 126 8.55 -27.44 4.29
N MET A 127 9.14 -27.81 5.43
CA MET A 127 8.60 -28.85 6.31
C MET A 127 7.25 -28.49 6.94
N ASP A 128 6.96 -27.19 7.09
CA ASP A 128 5.70 -26.65 7.61
C ASP A 128 4.64 -26.47 6.51
N GLY A 129 4.96 -26.84 5.26
CA GLY A 129 4.06 -26.74 4.10
C GLY A 129 3.97 -25.36 3.44
N LEU A 130 4.76 -24.38 3.91
CA LEU A 130 4.87 -23.03 3.36
C LEU A 130 5.67 -23.01 2.06
N ASN A 131 5.33 -22.13 1.12
CA ASN A 131 6.11 -21.95 -0.09
C ASN A 131 7.34 -21.07 0.21
N THR A 132 8.53 -21.52 -0.16
CA THR A 132 9.79 -20.81 0.05
C THR A 132 10.70 -20.89 -1.18
N TYR A 133 11.64 -19.94 -1.29
CA TYR A 133 12.58 -19.89 -2.41
C TYR A 133 13.72 -20.91 -2.24
N VAL A 134 14.03 -21.63 -3.33
CA VAL A 134 15.04 -22.70 -3.35
C VAL A 134 16.46 -22.14 -3.50
N ASP A 135 16.62 -21.09 -4.29
CA ASP A 135 17.94 -20.56 -4.67
C ASP A 135 18.10 -19.06 -4.43
N LEU A 136 17.11 -18.36 -3.87
CA LEU A 136 17.21 -16.94 -3.54
C LEU A 136 17.11 -16.71 -2.03
N VAL A 137 18.10 -15.99 -1.49
CA VAL A 137 18.14 -15.49 -0.10
C VAL A 137 18.69 -14.06 -0.10
N SER A 138 18.41 -13.28 0.94
CA SER A 138 19.11 -12.00 1.18
C SER A 138 20.03 -12.13 2.37
N VAL A 139 21.17 -11.44 2.35
CA VAL A 139 22.04 -11.27 3.51
C VAL A 139 22.01 -9.81 3.95
N VAL A 140 21.74 -9.60 5.24
CA VAL A 140 21.96 -8.33 5.93
C VAL A 140 23.44 -8.33 6.34
N ILE A 141 24.18 -7.30 5.91
CA ILE A 141 25.61 -7.17 6.19
C ILE A 141 25.79 -6.21 7.36
N GLU A 142 26.66 -6.59 8.30
CA GLU A 142 27.07 -5.80 9.48
C GLU A 142 27.39 -4.32 9.12
N GLU A 143 26.95 -3.37 9.94
CA GLU A 143 27.10 -1.91 9.68
C GLU A 143 28.57 -1.48 9.47
N ASP A 144 29.53 -2.17 10.08
CA ASP A 144 30.95 -1.83 9.99
C ASP A 144 31.64 -2.34 8.71
N ALA A 145 30.95 -3.17 7.92
CA ALA A 145 31.49 -3.84 6.74
C ALA A 145 31.06 -3.17 5.42
N HIS A 146 31.92 -3.27 4.40
CA HIS A 146 31.65 -2.74 3.06
C HIS A 146 30.66 -3.60 2.26
N GLY A 147 29.38 -3.53 2.64
CA GLY A 147 28.19 -4.12 1.99
C GLY A 147 28.41 -4.90 0.69
N LEU A 148 28.43 -4.19 -0.44
CA LEU A 148 28.48 -4.80 -1.77
C LEU A 148 29.76 -5.61 -2.02
N ASP A 149 30.90 -5.20 -1.47
CA ASP A 149 32.16 -5.92 -1.62
C ASP A 149 32.19 -7.16 -0.71
N THR A 150 31.62 -7.07 0.50
CA THR A 150 31.34 -8.22 1.37
C THR A 150 30.40 -9.21 0.69
N ALA A 151 29.28 -8.76 0.13
CA ALA A 151 28.31 -9.60 -0.58
C ALA A 151 28.95 -10.31 -1.79
N LYS A 152 29.80 -9.62 -2.56
CA LYS A 152 30.59 -10.25 -3.66
C LYS A 152 31.61 -11.26 -3.15
N ALA A 153 32.27 -10.99 -2.03
CA ALA A 153 33.21 -11.93 -1.41
C ALA A 153 32.51 -13.19 -0.90
N LEU A 154 31.34 -13.05 -0.26
CA LEU A 154 30.45 -14.14 0.14
C LEU A 154 29.97 -14.95 -1.08
N ALA A 155 29.47 -14.27 -2.12
CA ALA A 155 29.04 -14.89 -3.36
C ALA A 155 30.16 -15.76 -3.97
N SER A 156 31.37 -15.20 -4.10
CA SER A 156 32.56 -15.92 -4.58
C SER A 156 32.96 -17.11 -3.68
N LYS A 157 32.92 -16.94 -2.35
CA LYS A 157 33.24 -17.98 -1.35
C LYS A 157 32.27 -19.16 -1.40
N TYR A 158 30.99 -18.89 -1.69
CA TYR A 158 29.91 -19.86 -1.67
C TYR A 158 29.45 -20.36 -3.04
N GLY A 159 30.04 -19.86 -4.14
CA GLY A 159 29.65 -20.20 -5.50
C GLY A 159 28.27 -19.65 -5.91
N ALA A 160 27.86 -18.57 -5.27
CA ALA A 160 26.61 -17.84 -5.50
C ALA A 160 26.86 -16.58 -6.36
N GLU A 161 25.78 -15.90 -6.73
CA GLU A 161 25.79 -14.65 -7.51
C GLU A 161 25.04 -13.55 -6.74
N VAL A 162 25.53 -12.30 -6.73
CA VAL A 162 24.75 -11.16 -6.20
C VAL A 162 23.77 -10.71 -7.28
N VAL A 163 22.47 -10.78 -7.00
CA VAL A 163 21.40 -10.60 -8.01
C VAL A 163 20.38 -9.52 -7.65
N GLY A 164 20.55 -8.84 -6.51
CA GLY A 164 19.69 -7.76 -6.04
C GLY A 164 20.30 -7.06 -4.83
N ALA A 165 19.78 -5.89 -4.47
CA ALA A 165 20.24 -5.12 -3.32
C ALA A 165 19.14 -4.21 -2.76
N ILE A 166 19.21 -3.94 -1.46
CA ILE A 166 18.63 -2.79 -0.78
C ILE A 166 19.80 -2.07 -0.11
N ALA A 167 20.61 -1.40 -0.93
CA ALA A 167 21.91 -0.86 -0.50
C ALA A 167 21.84 0.12 0.68
N PRO A 168 20.79 0.95 0.85
CA PRO A 168 20.64 1.80 2.04
C PRO A 168 20.49 1.04 3.37
N LEU A 169 20.07 -0.24 3.33
CA LEU A 169 19.92 -1.15 4.49
C LEU A 169 21.00 -2.23 4.52
N ASN A 170 22.14 -1.96 3.89
CA ASN A 170 23.27 -2.89 3.72
C ASN A 170 22.92 -4.32 3.25
N THR A 171 21.77 -4.51 2.61
CA THR A 171 21.17 -5.82 2.33
C THR A 171 21.38 -6.22 0.88
N TYR A 172 21.82 -7.45 0.62
CA TYR A 172 22.14 -7.94 -0.72
C TYR A 172 21.51 -9.31 -0.99
N GLN A 173 20.84 -9.45 -2.13
CA GLN A 173 20.22 -10.72 -2.53
C GLN A 173 21.23 -11.60 -3.27
N LEU A 174 21.36 -12.84 -2.81
CA LEU A 174 22.23 -13.87 -3.37
C LEU A 174 21.41 -14.95 -4.07
N ARG A 175 21.80 -15.31 -5.30
CA ARG A 175 21.37 -16.55 -5.94
C ARG A 175 22.35 -17.67 -5.62
N LEU A 176 21.91 -18.63 -4.84
CA LEU A 176 22.68 -19.78 -4.37
C LEU A 176 22.77 -20.88 -5.45
N PRO A 177 23.85 -21.67 -5.50
CA PRO A 177 23.96 -22.87 -6.34
C PRO A 177 23.16 -24.07 -5.78
N ALA A 178 22.03 -23.82 -5.10
CA ALA A 178 21.18 -24.82 -4.46
C ALA A 178 20.11 -25.36 -5.44
N LYS A 179 19.80 -26.65 -5.34
CA LYS A 179 18.79 -27.33 -6.18
C LYS A 179 17.57 -27.84 -5.43
N ASP A 180 17.65 -27.83 -4.11
CA ASP A 180 16.62 -28.30 -3.18
C ASP A 180 16.78 -27.58 -1.83
N LEU A 181 15.78 -27.70 -0.97
CA LEU A 181 15.79 -27.01 0.32
C LEU A 181 16.87 -27.53 1.28
N ILE A 182 17.30 -28.80 1.16
CA ILE A 182 18.37 -29.36 2.01
C ILE A 182 19.70 -28.64 1.71
N GLN A 183 19.99 -28.42 0.43
CA GLN A 183 21.15 -27.63 -0.01
C GLN A 183 21.02 -26.16 0.39
N ARG A 184 19.83 -25.56 0.21
CA ARG A 184 19.52 -24.17 0.59
C ARG A 184 19.73 -23.93 2.09
N ASP A 185 19.13 -24.75 2.94
CA ASP A 185 19.21 -24.64 4.40
C ASP A 185 20.66 -24.82 4.90
N ALA A 186 21.39 -25.78 4.33
CA ALA A 186 22.81 -25.97 4.63
C ALA A 186 23.70 -24.79 4.21
N MET A 187 23.29 -24.00 3.21
CA MET A 187 23.97 -22.76 2.83
C MET A 187 23.56 -21.58 3.71
N VAL A 188 22.28 -21.44 4.04
CA VAL A 188 21.77 -20.41 4.99
C VAL A 188 22.49 -20.49 6.33
N LEU A 189 22.61 -21.70 6.91
CA LEU A 189 23.33 -21.90 8.17
C LEU A 189 24.82 -21.49 8.10
N ARG A 190 25.45 -21.63 6.94
CA ARG A 190 26.87 -21.28 6.74
C ARG A 190 27.06 -19.79 6.49
N LEU A 191 26.13 -19.15 5.78
CA LEU A 191 26.09 -17.70 5.56
C LEU A 191 25.84 -16.96 6.88
N GLY A 192 24.85 -17.39 7.67
CA GLY A 192 24.60 -16.85 9.02
C GLY A 192 25.62 -17.28 10.09
N SER A 193 26.74 -17.90 9.69
CA SER A 193 27.92 -18.13 10.54
C SER A 193 29.12 -17.26 10.14
N GLU A 194 28.95 -16.36 9.17
CA GLU A 194 29.99 -15.42 8.75
C GLU A 194 30.00 -14.19 9.66
N LEU A 195 31.16 -13.80 10.16
CA LEU A 195 31.34 -12.63 11.06
C LEU A 195 30.99 -11.26 10.44
N SER A 196 30.52 -11.23 9.19
CA SER A 196 30.11 -10.02 8.47
C SER A 196 28.68 -10.14 7.93
N VAL A 197 27.93 -11.14 8.38
CA VAL A 197 26.51 -11.36 8.06
C VAL A 197 25.78 -11.37 9.38
N ASP A 198 24.92 -10.38 9.56
CA ASP A 198 24.11 -10.22 10.75
C ASP A 198 22.90 -11.17 10.68
N ALA A 199 22.11 -11.07 9.60
CA ALA A 199 21.02 -12.00 9.31
C ALA A 199 21.00 -12.54 7.87
N VAL A 200 20.34 -13.69 7.70
CA VAL A 200 19.98 -14.24 6.39
C VAL A 200 18.46 -14.27 6.26
N VAL A 201 17.92 -13.46 5.34
CA VAL A 201 16.50 -13.39 5.05
C VAL A 201 16.13 -14.45 4.02
N ILE A 202 15.17 -15.30 4.36
CA ILE A 202 14.55 -16.25 3.42
C ILE A 202 13.13 -15.80 3.12
N GLU A 203 12.75 -15.77 1.84
CA GLU A 203 11.35 -15.50 1.50
C GLU A 203 10.48 -16.74 1.70
N GLU A 204 9.40 -16.55 2.44
CA GLU A 204 8.34 -17.52 2.64
C GLU A 204 6.96 -16.90 2.37
N SER A 205 6.01 -17.75 1.99
CA SER A 205 4.62 -17.37 1.77
C SER A 205 3.69 -18.54 2.11
N SER A 206 2.67 -18.25 2.92
CA SER A 206 1.50 -19.08 3.11
C SER A 206 0.41 -18.71 2.09
N ALA A 207 -0.77 -19.35 2.17
CA ALA A 207 -1.95 -18.77 1.55
C ALA A 207 -2.30 -17.45 2.28
N GLU A 208 -2.52 -16.39 1.51
CA GLU A 208 -3.23 -15.21 1.99
C GLU A 208 -4.72 -15.61 2.06
N GLU A 209 -5.34 -15.53 3.24
CA GLU A 209 -6.81 -15.59 3.31
C GLU A 209 -7.35 -14.37 2.54
N GLN A 210 -8.36 -14.59 1.69
CA GLN A 210 -9.11 -13.47 1.14
C GLN A 210 -9.74 -12.73 2.31
N GLU A 211 -9.41 -11.45 2.47
CA GLU A 211 -10.05 -10.60 3.47
C GLU A 211 -11.56 -10.73 3.33
N ALA A 212 -12.21 -11.16 4.41
CA ALA A 212 -13.52 -11.76 4.31
C ALA A 212 -14.52 -10.81 3.63
N SER A 213 -15.01 -11.22 2.45
CA SER A 213 -16.32 -10.80 1.99
C SER A 213 -17.29 -11.17 3.11
N ALA A 214 -18.02 -10.17 3.62
CA ALA A 214 -18.81 -10.34 4.83
C ALA A 214 -19.72 -11.58 4.70
N GLY A 215 -19.57 -12.52 5.64
CA GLY A 215 -20.47 -13.67 5.73
C GLY A 215 -21.92 -13.19 5.79
N ALA A 216 -22.84 -13.93 5.19
CA ALA A 216 -24.21 -13.47 4.94
C ALA A 216 -25.03 -13.23 6.23
N SER A 217 -24.81 -12.10 6.88
CA SER A 217 -25.54 -11.60 8.05
C SER A 217 -25.60 -10.07 8.05
N ASN A 218 -26.58 -9.52 7.33
CA ASN A 218 -27.08 -8.14 7.43
C ASN A 218 -26.10 -6.95 7.25
N GLU A 219 -24.84 -7.15 6.86
CA GLU A 219 -23.85 -6.07 6.66
C GLU A 219 -23.91 -5.40 5.26
N GLU A 220 -24.97 -5.59 4.47
CA GLU A 220 -25.15 -4.93 3.15
C GLU A 220 -25.24 -3.39 3.24
N GLN A 221 -25.54 -2.85 4.42
CA GLN A 221 -25.65 -1.40 4.67
C GLN A 221 -24.38 -0.79 5.28
N LEU A 222 -23.26 -0.86 4.55
CA LEU A 222 -22.28 0.24 4.63
C LEU A 222 -22.94 1.52 4.12
N GLY A 223 -23.15 2.47 5.02
CA GLY A 223 -23.70 3.80 4.75
C GLY A 223 -22.84 4.92 5.31
N GLU A 224 -23.31 6.16 5.19
CA GLU A 224 -22.60 7.37 5.63
C GLU A 224 -22.15 7.33 7.11
N GLU A 225 -22.86 6.56 7.95
CA GLU A 225 -22.54 6.37 9.37
C GLU A 225 -21.13 5.78 9.63
N GLU A 226 -20.61 4.93 8.75
CA GLU A 226 -19.28 4.33 8.91
C GLU A 226 -18.18 5.40 8.70
N TRP A 227 -18.35 6.24 7.68
CA TRP A 227 -17.46 7.39 7.43
C TRP A 227 -17.60 8.49 8.50
N ALA A 228 -18.81 8.66 9.05
CA ALA A 228 -19.06 9.57 10.15
C ALA A 228 -18.31 9.18 11.44
N ALA A 229 -18.03 7.88 11.67
CA ALA A 229 -17.26 7.40 12.82
C ALA A 229 -15.87 8.03 12.95
N ASN A 230 -15.25 8.41 11.81
CA ASN A 230 -13.94 9.06 11.76
C ASN A 230 -14.02 10.59 11.55
N ARG A 231 -15.23 11.18 11.51
CA ARG A 231 -15.46 12.58 11.08
C ARG A 231 -14.97 12.90 9.65
N PHE A 232 -14.99 11.91 8.74
CA PHE A 232 -14.40 12.04 7.39
C PHE A 232 -14.94 13.25 6.60
N VAL A 233 -16.26 13.37 6.45
CA VAL A 233 -16.90 14.44 5.67
C VAL A 233 -16.72 15.80 6.35
N ASP A 234 -16.71 15.83 7.69
CA ASP A 234 -16.44 17.04 8.47
C ASP A 234 -14.99 17.52 8.26
N ALA A 235 -14.03 16.60 8.16
CA ALA A 235 -12.61 16.89 7.91
C ALA A 235 -12.39 17.47 6.51
N VAL A 236 -13.01 16.88 5.47
CA VAL A 236 -12.97 17.41 4.10
C VAL A 236 -13.57 18.81 4.04
N ASN A 237 -14.76 19.01 4.64
CA ASN A 237 -15.40 20.33 4.72
C ASN A 237 -14.56 21.35 5.49
N TYR A 238 -13.91 20.95 6.58
CA TYR A 238 -13.01 21.81 7.35
C TYR A 238 -11.83 22.25 6.49
N TYR A 239 -11.13 21.32 5.84
CA TYR A 239 -9.95 21.61 5.02
C TYR A 239 -10.29 22.56 3.87
N GLN A 240 -11.31 22.21 3.06
CA GLN A 240 -11.75 23.01 1.92
C GLN A 240 -12.11 24.46 2.28
N ARG A 241 -12.63 24.70 3.50
CA ARG A 241 -13.02 26.04 3.97
C ARG A 241 -11.90 26.78 4.71
N ARG A 242 -11.08 26.06 5.48
CA ARG A 242 -10.07 26.64 6.37
C ARG A 242 -8.78 26.98 5.63
N ILE A 243 -8.30 26.12 4.74
CA ILE A 243 -7.00 26.29 4.08
C ILE A 243 -7.02 27.51 3.12
N PRO A 244 -7.91 27.59 2.11
CA PRO A 244 -7.96 28.74 1.19
C PRO A 244 -8.72 29.95 1.75
N SER A 245 -8.87 30.08 3.07
CA SER A 245 -9.76 31.11 3.65
C SER A 245 -9.25 32.53 3.34
N LYS A 246 -10.10 33.39 2.76
CA LYS A 246 -9.71 34.75 2.35
C LYS A 246 -9.22 35.67 3.48
N ARG A 247 -9.54 35.35 4.75
CA ARG A 247 -9.15 36.15 5.93
C ARG A 247 -7.80 35.74 6.52
N SER A 248 -7.45 34.46 6.42
CA SER A 248 -6.23 33.85 6.96
C SER A 248 -5.96 32.59 6.15
N PRO A 249 -5.40 32.72 4.93
CA PRO A 249 -5.06 31.55 4.13
C PRO A 249 -3.88 30.82 4.77
N ILE A 250 -3.85 29.49 4.63
CA ILE A 250 -2.76 28.65 5.09
C ILE A 250 -1.96 28.18 3.88
N ALA A 251 -0.65 28.43 3.90
CA ALA A 251 0.26 27.97 2.84
C ALA A 251 0.60 26.50 3.07
N THR A 252 -0.09 25.60 2.36
CA THR A 252 0.14 24.16 2.41
C THR A 252 1.25 23.70 1.45
N LYS A 253 1.79 22.49 1.68
CA LYS A 253 2.82 21.84 0.85
C LYS A 253 2.29 20.55 0.21
N PRO A 254 2.74 20.18 -1.00
CA PRO A 254 2.44 18.86 -1.55
C PRO A 254 3.12 17.79 -0.71
N VAL A 255 2.46 16.65 -0.53
CA VAL A 255 2.98 15.50 0.22
C VAL A 255 2.88 14.25 -0.65
N ARG A 256 3.96 13.47 -0.67
CA ARG A 256 4.03 12.15 -1.31
C ARG A 256 3.73 11.04 -0.31
N ILE A 257 2.89 10.12 -0.74
CA ILE A 257 2.38 9.01 0.07
C ILE A 257 2.65 7.72 -0.72
N GLY A 258 3.35 6.78 -0.09
CA GLY A 258 3.71 5.50 -0.69
C GLY A 258 2.81 4.38 -0.17
N LEU A 259 2.06 3.73 -1.05
CA LEU A 259 1.20 2.58 -0.73
C LEU A 259 1.93 1.32 -1.19
N ILE A 260 2.26 0.44 -0.24
CA ILE A 260 2.94 -0.81 -0.54
C ILE A 260 1.93 -1.86 -0.97
N GLU A 261 1.41 -1.66 -2.18
CA GLU A 261 0.31 -2.39 -2.81
C GLU A 261 0.64 -2.77 -4.26
N ARG A 262 -0.04 -3.79 -4.79
CA ARG A 262 0.34 -4.41 -6.08
C ARG A 262 0.09 -3.49 -7.28
N ASN A 263 -1.17 -3.07 -7.47
CA ASN A 263 -1.71 -2.40 -8.65
C ASN A 263 -3.10 -1.77 -8.36
N VAL A 264 -3.57 -0.93 -9.27
CA VAL A 264 -4.90 -0.30 -9.27
C VAL A 264 -5.55 -0.46 -10.64
N ASP A 265 -6.84 -0.72 -10.72
CA ASP A 265 -7.59 -0.79 -11.98
C ASP A 265 -7.90 0.62 -12.51
N PHE A 266 -7.30 1.03 -13.62
CA PHE A 266 -7.55 2.36 -14.20
C PHE A 266 -8.71 2.39 -15.21
N ASP A 267 -9.39 1.26 -15.47
CA ASP A 267 -10.65 1.25 -16.22
C ASP A 267 -11.85 1.52 -15.28
N ALA A 268 -11.70 1.26 -13.97
CA ALA A 268 -12.71 1.55 -12.96
C ALA A 268 -13.11 3.05 -12.95
N PRO A 269 -14.41 3.38 -12.76
CA PRO A 269 -14.86 4.78 -12.67
C PRO A 269 -14.16 5.60 -11.60
N ASP A 270 -13.75 4.98 -10.49
CA ASP A 270 -13.00 5.61 -9.40
C ASP A 270 -11.65 6.21 -9.83
N PHE A 271 -11.01 5.67 -10.88
CA PHE A 271 -9.62 5.98 -11.23
C PHE A 271 -9.37 6.39 -12.69
N LYS A 272 -10.33 6.19 -13.59
CA LYS A 272 -10.17 6.48 -15.04
C LYS A 272 -9.82 7.93 -15.40
N ASP A 273 -9.96 8.90 -14.49
CA ASP A 273 -9.55 10.29 -14.72
C ASP A 273 -8.07 10.57 -14.39
N TYR A 274 -7.31 9.55 -14.01
CA TYR A 274 -5.86 9.61 -13.75
C TYR A 274 -4.96 9.28 -14.93
N LEU A 275 -5.51 8.89 -16.09
CA LEU A 275 -4.71 8.50 -17.25
C LEU A 275 -3.78 9.64 -17.76
N GLY A 276 -2.59 9.27 -18.23
CA GLY A 276 -1.57 10.19 -18.72
C GLY A 276 -1.01 11.13 -17.63
N ALA A 277 -0.95 12.43 -17.93
CA ALA A 277 -0.46 13.45 -17.00
C ALA A 277 -1.48 13.89 -15.93
N ALA A 278 -2.72 13.38 -16.00
CA ALA A 278 -3.86 13.75 -15.16
C ALA A 278 -4.23 15.26 -15.09
N GLU A 279 -3.76 16.10 -16.03
CA GLU A 279 -4.07 17.54 -16.03
C GLU A 279 -5.59 17.81 -16.08
N ARG A 280 -6.10 18.49 -15.06
CA ARG A 280 -7.53 18.80 -14.90
C ARG A 280 -7.88 20.18 -15.43
N GLN A 281 -9.15 20.35 -15.84
CA GLN A 281 -9.67 21.62 -16.35
C GLN A 281 -9.34 22.80 -15.42
N GLY A 282 -8.80 23.88 -16.01
CA GLY A 282 -8.43 25.10 -15.30
C GLY A 282 -7.10 25.06 -14.54
N ASN A 283 -6.30 23.99 -14.69
CA ASN A 283 -5.03 23.78 -14.00
C ASN A 283 -5.14 23.83 -12.46
N THR A 284 -6.31 23.49 -11.92
CA THR A 284 -6.53 23.38 -10.47
C THR A 284 -5.66 22.26 -9.89
N PRO A 285 -4.85 22.50 -8.85
CA PRO A 285 -4.05 21.45 -8.23
C PRO A 285 -4.94 20.37 -7.60
N HIS A 286 -4.51 19.13 -7.74
CA HIS A 286 -5.30 17.94 -7.43
C HIS A 286 -4.39 16.78 -7.02
N THR A 287 -4.96 15.84 -6.28
CA THR A 287 -4.38 14.55 -5.96
C THR A 287 -4.07 13.79 -7.24
N ARG A 288 -2.88 13.22 -7.34
CA ARG A 288 -2.44 12.35 -8.44
C ARG A 288 -2.25 10.94 -7.93
N LEU A 289 -2.55 9.95 -8.78
CA LEU A 289 -2.39 8.54 -8.49
C LEU A 289 -1.46 7.92 -9.54
N TYR A 290 -0.44 7.20 -9.07
CA TYR A 290 0.53 6.52 -9.91
C TYR A 290 0.57 5.04 -9.54
N SER A 291 0.28 4.14 -10.49
CA SER A 291 0.31 2.70 -10.25
C SER A 291 0.41 1.88 -11.54
N ARG A 292 0.75 0.61 -11.39
CA ARG A 292 0.55 -0.43 -12.40
C ARG A 292 -0.94 -0.76 -12.50
N ASP A 293 -1.40 -1.15 -13.68
CA ASP A 293 -2.80 -1.43 -13.98
C ASP A 293 -3.22 -2.83 -13.49
N ALA A 294 -4.33 -2.92 -12.75
CA ALA A 294 -4.95 -4.18 -12.34
C ALA A 294 -5.96 -4.69 -13.38
N ASP A 295 -6.41 -5.94 -13.24
CA ASP A 295 -7.43 -6.55 -14.12
C ASP A 295 -8.82 -6.60 -13.44
N LYS A 296 -8.93 -6.02 -12.25
CA LYS A 296 -10.13 -6.06 -11.42
C LYS A 296 -10.27 -4.82 -10.53
N PRO A 297 -11.47 -4.21 -10.45
CA PRO A 297 -11.70 -3.02 -9.66
C PRO A 297 -11.81 -3.35 -8.15
N ASP A 298 -12.25 -4.55 -7.80
CA ASP A 298 -12.41 -5.03 -6.43
C ASP A 298 -11.10 -5.55 -5.79
N GLY A 299 -9.95 -5.40 -6.46
CA GLY A 299 -8.65 -5.77 -5.92
C GLY A 299 -8.30 -5.01 -4.63
N HIS A 300 -7.51 -5.64 -3.75
CA HIS A 300 -7.04 -5.04 -2.49
C HIS A 300 -6.35 -3.69 -2.73
N GLY A 301 -5.39 -3.64 -3.66
CA GLY A 301 -4.67 -2.41 -4.03
C GLY A 301 -5.58 -1.30 -4.56
N SER A 302 -6.54 -1.62 -5.44
CA SER A 302 -7.58 -0.69 -5.89
C SER A 302 -8.41 -0.15 -4.72
N THR A 303 -8.81 -1.02 -3.80
CA THR A 303 -9.66 -0.64 -2.65
C THR A 303 -8.90 0.23 -1.63
N VAL A 304 -7.65 -0.11 -1.30
CA VAL A 304 -6.76 0.68 -0.42
C VAL A 304 -6.42 2.03 -1.05
N ALA A 305 -6.08 2.08 -2.34
CA ALA A 305 -5.84 3.33 -3.07
C ALA A 305 -7.12 4.18 -3.17
N GLY A 306 -8.29 3.54 -3.29
CA GLY A 306 -9.58 4.20 -3.40
C GLY A 306 -9.94 5.04 -2.17
N ILE A 307 -9.62 4.56 -0.97
CA ILE A 307 -9.84 5.30 0.29
C ILE A 307 -9.10 6.65 0.32
N LEU A 308 -8.01 6.79 -0.45
CA LEU A 308 -7.28 8.05 -0.60
C LEU A 308 -7.69 8.83 -1.85
N ALA A 309 -7.81 8.15 -3.00
CA ALA A 309 -7.77 8.77 -4.32
C ALA A 309 -8.99 8.46 -5.21
N ALA A 310 -9.93 7.60 -4.81
CA ALA A 310 -11.13 7.37 -5.62
C ALA A 310 -11.93 8.66 -5.83
N ARG A 311 -12.46 8.83 -7.04
CA ARG A 311 -13.51 9.82 -7.32
C ARG A 311 -14.69 9.62 -6.37
N TRP A 312 -15.39 10.71 -6.05
CA TRP A 312 -16.61 10.65 -5.26
C TRP A 312 -17.78 10.33 -6.17
N ASP A 313 -18.77 9.59 -5.65
CA ASP A 313 -20.05 9.25 -6.28
C ASP A 313 -20.00 8.41 -7.57
N ASP A 314 -18.82 8.12 -8.14
CA ASP A 314 -18.71 7.53 -9.48
C ASP A 314 -18.47 6.00 -9.52
N GLY A 315 -17.70 5.38 -8.62
CA GLY A 315 -17.26 3.98 -8.75
C GLY A 315 -17.30 3.10 -7.50
N GLY A 316 -17.93 3.57 -6.41
CA GLY A 316 -18.23 2.76 -5.22
C GLY A 316 -17.39 3.10 -3.98
N ASN A 317 -16.20 3.69 -4.15
CA ASN A 317 -15.35 4.16 -3.05
C ASN A 317 -15.38 5.70 -2.94
N THR A 318 -14.70 6.29 -1.95
CA THR A 318 -14.71 7.75 -1.69
C THR A 318 -13.34 8.20 -1.18
N GLY A 319 -12.51 8.80 -2.05
CA GLY A 319 -11.14 9.18 -1.69
C GLY A 319 -11.03 10.39 -0.76
N PHE A 320 -10.35 10.24 0.38
CA PHE A 320 -10.13 11.34 1.32
C PHE A 320 -9.39 12.52 0.69
N LEU A 321 -8.20 12.26 0.13
CA LEU A 321 -7.31 13.28 -0.45
C LEU A 321 -7.93 13.89 -1.70
N ARG A 322 -8.64 13.05 -2.49
CA ARG A 322 -9.48 13.48 -3.60
C ARG A 322 -10.49 14.56 -3.19
N GLY A 323 -11.08 14.42 -2.00
CA GLY A 323 -11.98 15.42 -1.42
C GLY A 323 -11.28 16.75 -1.06
N LEU A 324 -9.95 16.77 -0.90
CA LEU A 324 -9.18 17.96 -0.55
C LEU A 324 -8.70 18.77 -1.77
N ASP A 325 -8.97 18.29 -2.99
CA ASP A 325 -8.53 18.90 -4.25
C ASP A 325 -8.97 20.37 -4.38
N GLY A 326 -8.13 21.21 -4.99
CA GLY A 326 -8.36 22.65 -5.16
C GLY A 326 -8.25 23.52 -3.90
N ALA A 327 -8.21 22.93 -2.70
CA ALA A 327 -8.00 23.67 -1.45
C ALA A 327 -6.51 23.92 -1.12
N GLY A 328 -5.61 23.15 -1.73
CA GLY A 328 -4.15 23.23 -1.58
C GLY A 328 -3.43 22.79 -2.86
N PRO A 329 -2.14 22.40 -2.79
CA PRO A 329 -1.34 22.00 -3.97
C PRO A 329 -1.65 20.58 -4.49
N GLY A 330 -2.54 19.83 -3.83
CA GLY A 330 -2.77 18.41 -4.11
C GLY A 330 -1.76 17.49 -3.43
N PHE A 331 -1.94 16.19 -3.64
CA PHE A 331 -1.14 15.10 -3.07
C PHE A 331 -0.62 14.18 -4.17
N GLU A 332 0.44 13.43 -3.90
CA GLU A 332 0.96 12.42 -4.82
C GLU A 332 0.88 11.04 -4.16
N VAL A 333 -0.04 10.20 -4.64
CA VAL A 333 -0.24 8.82 -4.17
C VAL A 333 0.49 7.89 -5.12
N ILE A 334 1.54 7.24 -4.64
CA ILE A 334 2.35 6.27 -5.39
C ILE A 334 2.03 4.88 -4.86
N VAL A 335 1.54 3.98 -5.71
CA VAL A 335 1.30 2.58 -5.38
C VAL A 335 2.37 1.73 -6.05
N ASP A 336 3.28 1.15 -5.26
CA ASP A 336 4.31 0.23 -5.74
C ASP A 336 4.61 -0.87 -4.70
N ARG A 337 5.04 -2.03 -5.21
CA ARG A 337 5.49 -3.19 -4.43
C ARG A 337 6.88 -3.69 -4.86
N ASN A 338 7.60 -2.93 -5.68
CA ASN A 338 8.85 -3.35 -6.31
C ASN A 338 8.61 -4.62 -7.18
N SER A 339 9.02 -5.81 -6.74
CA SER A 339 8.79 -7.10 -7.41
C SER A 339 7.81 -8.01 -6.63
N ASP A 340 7.58 -9.22 -7.10
CA ASP A 340 6.79 -10.24 -6.37
C ASP A 340 7.58 -10.97 -5.25
N ALA A 341 8.75 -10.45 -4.84
CA ALA A 341 9.64 -11.07 -3.85
C ALA A 341 9.22 -10.83 -2.38
N GLY A 342 7.95 -11.11 -2.07
CA GLY A 342 7.45 -11.19 -0.70
C GLY A 342 7.65 -9.93 0.14
N ILE A 343 8.31 -10.07 1.29
CA ILE A 343 8.51 -8.97 2.25
C ILE A 343 9.75 -8.15 1.90
N THR A 344 10.84 -8.77 1.44
CA THR A 344 12.03 -8.03 0.98
C THR A 344 11.68 -7.08 -0.17
N ALA A 345 10.78 -7.45 -1.08
CA ALA A 345 10.26 -6.54 -2.10
C ALA A 345 9.47 -5.35 -1.52
N ASN A 346 8.63 -5.59 -0.51
CA ASN A 346 7.89 -4.52 0.19
C ASN A 346 8.84 -3.50 0.85
N ILE A 347 9.95 -3.96 1.44
CA ILE A 347 10.97 -3.09 2.03
C ILE A 347 11.77 -2.37 0.93
N ALA A 348 12.17 -3.05 -0.14
CA ALA A 348 12.85 -2.42 -1.28
C ALA A 348 11.99 -1.32 -1.95
N ALA A 349 10.67 -1.53 -2.06
CA ALA A 349 9.71 -0.50 -2.49
C ALA A 349 9.70 0.68 -1.52
N SER A 350 9.59 0.41 -0.22
CA SER A 350 9.53 1.44 0.83
C SER A 350 10.77 2.32 0.84
N VAL A 351 11.97 1.74 0.71
CA VAL A 351 13.24 2.47 0.61
C VAL A 351 13.27 3.36 -0.62
N ASN A 352 13.00 2.83 -1.81
CA ASN A 352 12.96 3.62 -3.05
C ASN A 352 11.98 4.80 -2.98
N LEU A 353 10.80 4.56 -2.42
CA LEU A 353 9.77 5.59 -2.29
C LEU A 353 10.19 6.71 -1.32
N VAL A 354 10.88 6.36 -0.23
CA VAL A 354 11.42 7.34 0.73
C VAL A 354 12.59 8.13 0.14
N GLU A 355 13.51 7.47 -0.60
CA GLU A 355 14.55 8.17 -1.38
C GLU A 355 13.95 9.11 -2.44
N ASP A 356 12.79 8.76 -2.99
CA ASP A 356 11.99 9.59 -3.90
C ASP A 356 11.13 10.68 -3.20
N GLY A 357 11.25 10.81 -1.87
CA GLY A 357 10.64 11.86 -1.06
C GLY A 357 9.21 11.56 -0.60
N VAL A 358 8.78 10.29 -0.53
CA VAL A 358 7.61 9.90 0.25
C VAL A 358 7.84 10.21 1.73
N ARG A 359 6.84 10.85 2.34
CA ARG A 359 6.85 11.22 3.76
C ARG A 359 5.92 10.36 4.62
N VAL A 360 4.96 9.69 3.99
CA VAL A 360 4.02 8.78 4.65
C VAL A 360 3.97 7.47 3.88
N LEU A 361 4.41 6.37 4.50
CA LEU A 361 4.26 5.02 3.97
C LEU A 361 2.99 4.38 4.55
N ASN A 362 2.21 3.69 3.71
CA ASN A 362 1.06 2.88 4.09
C ASN A 362 1.38 1.40 3.89
N TRP A 363 1.45 0.65 4.98
CA TRP A 363 1.68 -0.79 5.01
C TRP A 363 0.41 -1.51 5.46
N SER A 364 -0.48 -1.82 4.53
CA SER A 364 -1.68 -2.64 4.75
C SER A 364 -1.37 -4.15 4.73
N TRP A 365 -0.25 -4.55 5.35
CA TRP A 365 0.23 -5.93 5.39
C TRP A 365 0.84 -6.29 6.76
N GLY A 366 0.92 -7.60 7.02
CA GLY A 366 1.54 -8.14 8.22
C GLY A 366 1.74 -9.66 8.09
N ILE A 367 2.60 -10.22 8.93
CA ILE A 367 2.88 -11.65 9.03
C ILE A 367 2.83 -12.13 10.49
N HIS A 368 2.63 -13.44 10.65
CA HIS A 368 2.65 -14.15 11.94
C HIS A 368 3.78 -15.20 11.98
N ARG A 369 4.33 -15.52 13.15
CA ARG A 369 5.19 -16.72 13.33
C ARG A 369 4.30 -17.96 13.48
N ILE A 370 4.69 -19.10 12.93
CA ILE A 370 4.01 -20.39 13.19
C ILE A 370 3.89 -20.61 14.71
N GLY A 371 2.71 -21.04 15.15
CA GLY A 371 2.36 -21.19 16.58
C GLY A 371 1.78 -19.94 17.23
N ALA A 372 1.63 -18.84 16.48
CA ALA A 372 0.87 -17.67 16.91
C ALA A 372 -0.58 -18.05 17.25
N LYS A 373 -1.15 -17.35 18.24
CA LYS A 373 -2.51 -17.59 18.72
C LYS A 373 -3.33 -16.30 18.76
N ASN A 374 -4.63 -16.45 18.56
CA ASN A 374 -5.60 -15.37 18.76
C ASN A 374 -5.90 -15.17 20.25
N ILE A 375 -6.65 -14.12 20.60
CA ILE A 375 -7.11 -13.82 21.97
C ILE A 375 -7.99 -14.92 22.61
N HIS A 376 -8.50 -15.87 21.81
CA HIS A 376 -9.28 -17.02 22.28
C HIS A 376 -8.41 -18.27 22.54
N GLY A 377 -7.12 -18.23 22.17
CA GLY A 377 -6.17 -19.33 22.33
C GLY A 377 -6.10 -20.31 21.15
N ASP A 378 -6.85 -20.07 20.06
CA ASP A 378 -6.77 -20.85 18.82
C ASP A 378 -5.53 -20.47 18.01
N GLU A 379 -5.01 -21.40 17.21
CA GLU A 379 -3.88 -21.15 16.32
C GLU A 379 -4.27 -20.29 15.12
N ILE A 380 -3.36 -19.41 14.70
CA ILE A 380 -3.48 -18.61 13.48
C ILE A 380 -2.68 -19.32 12.37
N ASP A 381 -3.33 -19.61 11.24
CA ASP A 381 -2.74 -20.30 10.09
C ASP A 381 -2.60 -19.44 8.82
N SER A 382 -3.23 -18.25 8.80
CA SER A 382 -3.10 -17.28 7.71
C SER A 382 -1.91 -16.33 7.90
N LEU A 383 -1.27 -15.95 6.78
CA LEU A 383 -0.08 -15.07 6.76
C LEU A 383 1.12 -15.53 7.63
N VAL A 384 1.17 -16.81 8.02
CA VAL A 384 2.24 -17.39 8.86
C VAL A 384 3.57 -17.57 8.14
N ARG A 385 4.65 -17.61 8.92
CA ARG A 385 6.06 -17.77 8.51
C ARG A 385 6.79 -18.67 9.51
N SER A 386 7.79 -19.43 9.06
CA SER A 386 8.66 -20.19 9.96
C SER A 386 9.46 -19.27 10.88
N GLY A 387 9.97 -19.81 11.99
CA GLY A 387 10.85 -19.05 12.89
C GLY A 387 12.08 -18.48 12.17
N VAL A 388 12.67 -19.24 11.24
CA VAL A 388 13.84 -18.82 10.46
C VAL A 388 13.53 -17.63 9.56
N ALA A 389 12.39 -17.65 8.85
CA ALA A 389 11.96 -16.53 8.03
C ALA A 389 11.64 -15.29 8.89
N MET A 390 10.93 -15.48 10.01
CA MET A 390 10.60 -14.39 10.93
C MET A 390 11.83 -13.67 11.45
N SER A 391 12.86 -14.37 11.93
CA SER A 391 14.09 -13.73 12.43
C SER A 391 14.84 -12.95 11.34
N GLY A 392 14.85 -13.44 10.09
CA GLY A 392 15.42 -12.67 8.97
C GLY A 392 14.61 -11.42 8.62
N TYR A 393 13.28 -11.47 8.72
CA TYR A 393 12.42 -10.31 8.51
C TYR A 393 12.47 -9.30 9.66
N GLU A 394 12.70 -9.77 10.89
CA GLU A 394 12.90 -8.97 12.09
C GLU A 394 14.13 -8.07 11.89
N GLU A 395 15.29 -8.65 11.56
CA GLU A 395 16.51 -7.86 11.33
C GLU A 395 16.39 -6.87 10.16
N LEU A 396 15.79 -7.30 9.03
CA LEU A 396 15.55 -6.42 7.89
C LEU A 396 14.64 -5.22 8.24
N LEU A 397 13.72 -5.39 9.19
CA LEU A 397 12.85 -4.33 9.69
C LEU A 397 13.55 -3.43 10.72
N GLU A 398 14.40 -3.99 11.58
CA GLU A 398 15.26 -3.21 12.49
C GLU A 398 16.17 -2.28 11.68
N GLU A 399 16.90 -2.81 10.70
CA GLU A 399 17.72 -2.03 9.76
C GLU A 399 16.92 -0.96 9.02
N PHE A 400 15.71 -1.28 8.54
CA PHE A 400 14.83 -0.30 7.91
C PHE A 400 14.45 0.85 8.84
N PHE A 401 14.11 0.57 10.11
CA PHE A 401 13.77 1.63 11.08
C PHE A 401 15.01 2.35 11.65
N LEU A 402 16.18 1.70 11.71
CA LEU A 402 17.46 2.36 11.99
C LEU A 402 17.82 3.37 10.90
N TRP A 403 17.74 2.95 9.63
CA TRP A 403 17.92 3.82 8.47
C TRP A 403 16.93 4.99 8.44
N LEU A 404 15.63 4.74 8.67
CA LEU A 404 14.64 5.80 8.76
C LEU A 404 14.96 6.80 9.89
N ARG A 405 15.37 6.34 11.07
CA ARG A 405 15.74 7.22 12.20
C ARG A 405 16.97 8.07 11.90
N ARG A 406 17.94 7.52 11.15
CA ARG A 406 19.23 8.16 10.85
C ARG A 406 19.13 9.15 9.68
N GLU A 407 18.55 8.73 8.56
CA GLU A 407 18.57 9.48 7.30
C GLU A 407 17.24 10.21 7.00
N HIS A 408 16.12 9.72 7.54
CA HIS A 408 14.76 10.18 7.19
C HIS A 408 13.84 10.40 8.43
N PRO A 409 14.27 11.18 9.45
CA PRO A 409 13.57 11.34 10.74
C PRO A 409 12.24 12.11 10.65
N ASP A 410 11.84 12.52 9.44
CA ASP A 410 10.60 13.21 9.11
C ASP A 410 9.56 12.29 8.42
N VAL A 411 9.95 11.06 8.07
CA VAL A 411 9.09 10.02 7.49
C VAL A 411 8.34 9.24 8.58
N VAL A 412 7.12 8.80 8.28
CA VAL A 412 6.33 7.91 9.14
C VAL A 412 5.72 6.75 8.34
N VAL A 413 5.68 5.57 8.97
CA VAL A 413 5.03 4.35 8.49
C VAL A 413 3.71 4.18 9.23
N ILE A 414 2.62 4.03 8.50
CA ILE A 414 1.29 3.73 9.01
C ILE A 414 0.99 2.27 8.65
N ASN A 415 0.83 1.40 9.63
CA ASN A 415 0.69 -0.05 9.46
C ASN A 415 -0.64 -0.58 10.01
N SER A 416 -1.20 -1.57 9.35
CA SER A 416 -2.37 -2.31 9.83
C SER A 416 -2.02 -3.22 11.02
N ALA A 417 -2.75 -3.13 12.13
CA ALA A 417 -2.54 -3.98 13.31
C ALA A 417 -2.61 -5.48 12.98
N GLY A 418 -3.49 -5.88 12.06
CA GLY A 418 -3.72 -7.27 11.66
C GLY A 418 -5.17 -7.69 11.85
N ASN A 419 -5.54 -8.79 11.17
CA ASN A 419 -6.90 -9.33 11.15
C ASN A 419 -7.01 -10.71 11.85
N GLY A 420 -6.00 -11.12 12.62
CA GLY A 420 -5.93 -12.44 13.27
C GLY A 420 -6.61 -12.52 14.64
N ALA A 421 -7.30 -11.45 15.07
CA ALA A 421 -7.79 -11.27 16.44
C ALA A 421 -6.70 -11.58 17.48
N SER A 422 -5.48 -11.09 17.28
CA SER A 422 -4.33 -11.32 18.16
C SER A 422 -3.85 -10.05 18.83
N PHE A 423 -2.91 -10.19 19.76
CA PHE A 423 -2.09 -9.10 20.26
C PHE A 423 -1.17 -8.58 19.12
N SER A 424 -0.97 -7.27 19.04
CA SER A 424 -0.16 -6.57 18.03
C SER A 424 1.31 -6.46 18.44
N GLY A 425 1.58 -6.36 19.75
CA GLY A 425 2.88 -6.37 20.43
C GLY A 425 3.32 -7.72 20.97
N ALA A 426 2.77 -8.82 20.44
CA ALA A 426 3.34 -10.14 20.62
C ALA A 426 4.57 -10.27 19.70
N ASP A 427 5.68 -9.62 20.07
CA ASP A 427 6.87 -9.44 19.22
C ASP A 427 7.41 -10.77 18.68
N ASP A 428 7.44 -11.82 19.51
CA ASP A 428 7.80 -13.20 19.13
C ASP A 428 6.93 -13.82 18.02
N TYR A 429 5.76 -13.23 17.70
CA TYR A 429 4.74 -13.85 16.87
C TYR A 429 4.15 -12.96 15.77
N ARG A 430 4.52 -11.67 15.69
CA ARG A 430 3.86 -10.69 14.82
C ARG A 430 4.88 -9.70 14.26
N LEU A 431 4.83 -9.39 12.96
CA LEU A 431 5.61 -8.30 12.33
C LEU A 431 4.78 -7.57 11.25
N PRO A 432 4.92 -6.26 11.03
CA PRO A 432 5.84 -5.34 11.71
C PRO A 432 5.21 -4.60 12.91
N SER A 433 3.92 -4.78 13.20
CA SER A 433 3.15 -4.02 14.21
C SER A 433 3.72 -4.05 15.64
N SER A 434 4.51 -5.08 15.94
CA SER A 434 5.28 -5.27 17.17
C SER A 434 6.28 -4.14 17.41
N PHE A 435 7.12 -3.86 16.42
CA PHE A 435 8.27 -2.95 16.51
C PHE A 435 7.96 -1.65 17.26
N VAL A 436 8.66 -1.42 18.37
CA VAL A 436 8.51 -0.21 19.18
C VAL A 436 9.39 0.90 18.62
N THR A 437 8.80 1.79 17.81
CA THR A 437 9.52 2.94 17.22
C THR A 437 8.60 4.13 16.98
N GLU A 438 9.13 5.34 17.17
CA GLU A 438 8.37 6.58 16.97
C GLU A 438 7.86 6.73 15.54
N GLN A 439 8.52 6.09 14.56
CA GLN A 439 8.18 6.15 13.13
C GLN A 439 7.16 5.12 12.66
N LEU A 440 6.65 4.24 13.53
CA LEU A 440 5.62 3.25 13.19
C LEU A 440 4.32 3.53 13.96
N PHE A 441 3.24 3.83 13.25
CA PHE A 441 1.89 3.95 13.82
C PHE A 441 1.09 2.71 13.47
N VAL A 442 0.53 2.04 14.47
CA VAL A 442 -0.25 0.81 14.31
C VAL A 442 -1.75 1.13 14.37
N VAL A 443 -2.48 0.76 13.34
CA VAL A 443 -3.89 1.13 13.14
C VAL A 443 -4.80 -0.08 13.31
N GLY A 444 -5.64 -0.02 14.34
CA GLY A 444 -6.68 -0.99 14.62
C GLY A 444 -7.98 -0.71 13.86
N GLY A 445 -8.86 -1.71 13.83
CA GLY A 445 -10.10 -1.68 13.08
C GLY A 445 -11.34 -1.64 13.96
N HIS A 446 -12.19 -0.63 13.76
CA HIS A 446 -13.54 -0.59 14.32
C HIS A 446 -14.61 -0.70 13.22
N GLN A 447 -15.85 -0.96 13.63
CA GLN A 447 -17.03 -0.91 12.77
C GLN A 447 -18.20 -0.24 13.50
N ARG A 448 -19.18 0.31 12.78
CA ARG A 448 -20.40 0.86 13.37
C ARG A 448 -21.07 -0.15 14.31
N SER A 449 -21.46 0.31 15.50
CA SER A 449 -22.18 -0.51 16.47
C SER A 449 -23.67 -0.66 16.12
N ASP A 450 -24.33 -1.61 16.76
CA ASP A 450 -25.78 -1.82 16.62
C ASP A 450 -26.61 -0.73 17.33
N ARG A 451 -25.95 0.15 18.11
CA ARG A 451 -26.56 1.28 18.82
C ARG A 451 -26.74 2.48 17.88
N LYS A 452 -27.92 2.58 17.28
CA LYS A 452 -28.29 3.68 16.36
C LYS A 452 -28.71 4.98 17.05
N ASP A 453 -28.87 4.96 18.37
CA ASP A 453 -29.46 6.03 19.21
C ASP A 453 -28.43 6.94 19.91
N VAL A 454 -27.13 6.80 19.62
CA VAL A 454 -26.04 7.56 20.25
C VAL A 454 -25.40 8.58 19.30
N ALA A 455 -24.83 9.64 19.88
CA ALA A 455 -24.11 10.67 19.12
C ALA A 455 -22.79 10.13 18.55
N VAL A 456 -22.24 10.78 17.51
CA VAL A 456 -20.99 10.32 16.88
C VAL A 456 -19.83 10.29 17.86
N ASP A 457 -19.71 11.27 18.76
CA ASP A 457 -18.66 11.36 19.80
C ASP A 457 -18.89 10.45 21.02
N ASP A 458 -19.97 9.66 21.04
CA ASP A 458 -20.21 8.66 22.07
C ASP A 458 -19.26 7.45 21.89
N PRO A 459 -18.64 6.91 22.97
CA PRO A 459 -17.82 5.71 22.90
C PRO A 459 -18.54 4.50 22.32
N ALA A 460 -19.86 4.39 22.52
CA ALA A 460 -20.69 3.30 22.05
C ALA A 460 -21.14 3.44 20.57
N TYR A 461 -20.75 4.51 19.87
CA TYR A 461 -21.07 4.70 18.44
C TYR A 461 -20.41 3.64 17.54
N VAL A 462 -19.25 3.11 17.94
CA VAL A 462 -18.59 2.00 17.24
C VAL A 462 -18.26 0.87 18.21
N LYS A 463 -18.00 -0.31 17.65
CA LYS A 463 -17.41 -1.46 18.35
C LYS A 463 -16.11 -1.84 17.63
N ARG A 464 -15.14 -2.42 18.36
CA ARG A 464 -13.97 -3.03 17.70
C ARG A 464 -14.46 -4.11 16.73
N ARG A 465 -13.84 -4.21 15.55
CA ARG A 465 -14.07 -5.37 14.67
C ARG A 465 -13.48 -6.60 15.32
N SER A 466 -14.23 -7.69 15.45
CA SER A 466 -13.79 -8.91 16.15
C SER A 466 -12.42 -9.43 15.67
N SER A 467 -12.18 -9.36 14.35
CA SER A 467 -10.90 -9.74 13.73
C SER A 467 -9.73 -8.80 14.00
N SER A 468 -9.98 -7.54 14.38
CA SER A 468 -8.90 -6.56 14.57
C SER A 468 -8.02 -7.04 15.71
N ASN A 469 -6.71 -7.05 15.45
CA ASN A 469 -5.73 -7.11 16.51
C ASN A 469 -5.90 -5.95 17.50
N VAL A 470 -5.43 -6.17 18.72
CA VAL A 470 -5.59 -5.32 19.92
C VAL A 470 -4.24 -5.05 20.59
N ASP A 471 -4.27 -4.50 21.80
CA ASP A 471 -3.20 -4.11 22.73
C ASP A 471 -2.63 -2.69 22.61
N THR A 472 -1.78 -2.37 23.58
CA THR A 472 -1.11 -1.07 23.74
C THR A 472 -0.10 -0.72 22.64
N ARG A 473 0.21 -1.64 21.70
CA ARG A 473 0.92 -1.26 20.47
C ARG A 473 0.01 -0.59 19.45
N VAL A 474 -1.30 -0.82 19.48
CA VAL A 474 -2.24 -0.13 18.58
C VAL A 474 -2.39 1.32 19.02
N ASP A 475 -1.93 2.25 18.18
CA ASP A 475 -1.95 3.69 18.48
C ASP A 475 -3.36 4.29 18.39
N ILE A 476 -4.18 3.83 17.44
CA ILE A 476 -5.53 4.36 17.17
C ILE A 476 -6.37 3.38 16.34
N THR A 477 -7.70 3.40 16.53
CA THR A 477 -8.63 2.71 15.63
C THR A 477 -9.24 3.64 14.57
N ALA A 478 -9.43 3.13 13.35
CA ALA A 478 -10.26 3.77 12.32
C ALA A 478 -11.28 2.77 11.74
N ALA A 479 -12.27 3.27 10.99
CA ALA A 479 -13.26 2.42 10.36
C ALA A 479 -12.59 1.41 9.42
N ALA A 480 -12.89 0.14 9.63
CA ALA A 480 -12.23 -0.97 8.96
C ALA A 480 -12.98 -1.49 7.73
N CYS A 481 -14.16 -0.95 7.42
CA CYS A 481 -15.02 -1.43 6.36
C CYS A 481 -15.25 -0.37 5.28
N VAL A 482 -15.11 -0.77 4.02
CA VAL A 482 -15.26 0.10 2.84
C VAL A 482 -16.04 -0.64 1.74
N ARG A 483 -16.58 0.11 0.79
CA ARG A 483 -17.08 -0.46 -0.47
C ARG A 483 -15.95 -0.52 -1.48
N ALA A 484 -15.76 -1.69 -2.08
CA ALA A 484 -14.80 -1.91 -3.15
C ALA A 484 -15.15 -1.08 -4.40
N SER A 485 -14.16 -0.79 -5.23
CA SER A 485 -14.40 -0.15 -6.53
C SER A 485 -15.14 -1.11 -7.48
N THR A 486 -15.93 -0.55 -8.39
CA THR A 486 -16.74 -1.29 -9.36
C THR A 486 -16.29 -1.04 -10.80
N ALA A 487 -16.82 -1.82 -11.75
CA ALA A 487 -16.56 -1.64 -13.18
C ALA A 487 -17.55 -0.66 -13.85
N GLU A 488 -18.73 -0.46 -13.26
CA GLU A 488 -19.81 0.36 -13.83
C GLU A 488 -20.07 1.61 -12.98
N GLU A 489 -20.36 2.74 -13.63
CA GLU A 489 -20.61 4.00 -12.93
C GLU A 489 -21.85 3.91 -12.02
N ASN A 490 -21.78 4.56 -10.84
CA ASN A 490 -22.85 4.61 -9.84
C ASN A 490 -23.22 3.23 -9.23
N GLN A 491 -22.44 2.17 -9.46
CA GLN A 491 -22.65 0.87 -8.83
C GLN A 491 -22.06 0.85 -7.41
N GLN A 492 -22.79 0.27 -6.45
CA GLN A 492 -22.24 -0.06 -5.13
C GLN A 492 -21.43 -1.35 -5.19
N GLY A 493 -20.16 -1.29 -4.80
CA GLY A 493 -19.31 -2.46 -4.66
C GLY A 493 -19.59 -3.28 -3.41
N SER A 494 -18.96 -4.45 -3.37
CA SER A 494 -18.93 -5.36 -2.21
C SER A 494 -18.36 -4.65 -0.98
N VAL A 495 -18.84 -5.04 0.20
CA VAL A 495 -18.29 -4.61 1.48
C VAL A 495 -17.04 -5.42 1.78
N HIS A 496 -15.88 -4.75 1.83
CA HIS A 496 -14.60 -5.34 2.25
C HIS A 496 -14.25 -4.79 3.63
N CYS A 497 -13.75 -5.64 4.53
CA CYS A 497 -13.50 -5.27 5.91
C CYS A 497 -12.18 -5.86 6.45
N GLY A 498 -11.32 -4.98 6.99
CA GLY A 498 -9.99 -5.31 7.49
C GLY A 498 -9.24 -4.08 7.99
N THR A 499 -8.25 -4.28 8.87
CA THR A 499 -7.34 -3.21 9.33
C THR A 499 -6.55 -2.56 8.18
N SER A 500 -6.36 -3.28 7.08
CA SER A 500 -5.89 -2.83 5.77
C SER A 500 -6.62 -1.60 5.21
N TYR A 501 -7.92 -1.44 5.49
CA TYR A 501 -8.74 -0.29 5.07
C TYR A 501 -8.81 0.83 6.12
N ALA A 502 -8.60 0.51 7.40
CA ALA A 502 -8.44 1.51 8.45
C ALA A 502 -7.12 2.30 8.29
N THR A 503 -6.05 1.63 7.87
CA THR A 503 -4.69 2.18 7.69
C THR A 503 -4.63 3.39 6.73
N PRO A 504 -5.18 3.34 5.49
CA PRO A 504 -5.14 4.48 4.56
C PRO A 504 -5.93 5.70 5.06
N LEU A 505 -6.95 5.56 5.90
CA LEU A 505 -7.61 6.72 6.53
C LEU A 505 -6.64 7.52 7.39
N VAL A 506 -5.85 6.81 8.21
CA VAL A 506 -4.81 7.41 9.07
C VAL A 506 -3.68 7.99 8.21
N ALA A 507 -3.23 7.29 7.18
CA ALA A 507 -2.21 7.80 6.26
C ALA A 507 -2.65 9.08 5.54
N GLY A 508 -3.90 9.14 5.07
CA GLY A 508 -4.47 10.31 4.39
C GLY A 508 -4.58 11.54 5.29
N VAL A 509 -5.04 11.37 6.54
CA VAL A 509 -5.08 12.50 7.48
C VAL A 509 -3.67 12.92 7.90
N VAL A 510 -2.73 12.00 8.17
CA VAL A 510 -1.34 12.32 8.53
C VAL A 510 -0.65 13.11 7.42
N ALA A 511 -0.80 12.70 6.16
CA ALA A 511 -0.30 13.46 5.02
C ALA A 511 -0.91 14.87 4.93
N SER A 512 -2.19 15.02 5.32
CA SER A 512 -2.85 16.32 5.40
C SER A 512 -2.35 17.17 6.58
N LEU A 513 -1.96 16.57 7.70
CA LEU A 513 -1.29 17.28 8.81
C LEU A 513 0.08 17.82 8.35
N MET A 514 0.89 16.96 7.72
CA MET A 514 2.19 17.35 7.12
C MET A 514 2.03 18.43 6.03
N SER A 515 0.97 18.36 5.23
CA SER A 515 0.66 19.38 4.22
C SER A 515 0.39 20.75 4.85
N ILE A 516 -0.27 20.79 6.02
CA ILE A 516 -0.54 22.01 6.79
C ILE A 516 0.70 22.52 7.53
N ASN A 517 1.47 21.62 8.15
CA ASN A 517 2.67 21.94 8.92
C ASN A 517 3.78 20.93 8.60
N PRO A 518 4.66 21.24 7.62
CA PRO A 518 5.66 20.28 7.11
C PRO A 518 6.81 20.00 8.09
N ASP A 519 6.95 20.84 9.13
CA ASP A 519 7.96 20.73 10.18
C ASP A 519 7.53 19.76 11.31
N LEU A 520 6.38 19.09 11.18
CA LEU A 520 5.94 18.09 12.15
C LEU A 520 6.75 16.80 12.02
N HIS A 521 7.31 16.36 13.15
CA HIS A 521 7.95 15.06 13.28
C HIS A 521 6.97 13.94 13.69
N PRO A 522 7.33 12.66 13.52
CA PRO A 522 6.47 11.51 13.83
C PRO A 522 5.88 11.51 15.25
N ASP A 523 6.66 11.84 16.27
CA ASP A 523 6.20 11.99 17.66
C ASP A 523 5.07 13.04 17.79
N GLN A 524 5.23 14.18 17.12
CA GLN A 524 4.26 15.27 17.11
C GLN A 524 3.00 14.91 16.31
N LEU A 525 3.13 14.13 15.24
CA LEU A 525 2.02 13.62 14.45
C LEU A 525 1.19 12.62 15.26
N ARG A 526 1.84 11.66 15.94
CA ARG A 526 1.17 10.72 16.87
C ARG A 526 0.43 11.53 17.95
N MET A 527 1.12 12.46 18.60
CA MET A 527 0.55 13.32 19.64
C MET A 527 -0.65 14.14 19.14
N LEU A 528 -0.65 14.63 17.90
CA LEU A 528 -1.78 15.36 17.30
C LEU A 528 -2.99 14.44 17.03
N LEU A 529 -2.76 13.24 16.46
CA LEU A 529 -3.82 12.25 16.27
C LEU A 529 -4.45 11.86 17.62
N ARG A 530 -3.63 11.50 18.60
CA ARG A 530 -4.06 11.06 19.92
C ARG A 530 -4.79 12.15 20.73
N ARG A 531 -4.29 13.40 20.69
CA ARG A 531 -4.98 14.57 21.25
C ARG A 531 -6.30 14.89 20.57
N SER A 532 -6.46 14.48 19.32
CA SER A 532 -7.70 14.68 18.56
C SER A 532 -8.72 13.56 18.74
N ALA A 533 -8.26 12.36 19.13
CA ALA A 533 -9.05 11.15 19.11
C ALA A 533 -10.32 11.23 19.96
N MET A 534 -11.41 10.71 19.40
CA MET A 534 -12.60 10.33 20.18
C MET A 534 -12.31 9.01 20.92
N THR A 535 -13.23 8.58 21.78
CA THR A 535 -13.11 7.32 22.52
C THR A 535 -13.86 6.18 21.84
N ILE A 536 -13.45 4.94 22.15
CA ILE A 536 -14.14 3.69 21.77
C ILE A 536 -14.19 2.77 23.00
N GLY A 537 -15.29 2.03 23.16
CA GLY A 537 -15.47 1.09 24.27
C GLY A 537 -16.15 1.69 25.50
N GLU A 538 -16.84 0.85 26.27
CA GLU A 538 -17.57 1.28 27.47
C GLU A 538 -16.67 1.33 28.72
N GLU A 539 -15.66 0.45 28.79
CA GLU A 539 -14.75 0.25 29.93
C GLU A 539 -13.47 1.13 29.84
N PHE A 540 -12.57 1.00 30.83
CA PHE A 540 -11.28 1.69 30.87
C PHE A 540 -10.15 0.69 30.61
N ASP A 541 -9.33 0.94 29.59
CA ASP A 541 -8.17 0.17 29.14
C ASP A 541 -6.93 0.47 30.04
N PHE A 542 -7.03 0.14 31.33
CA PHE A 542 -5.94 0.27 32.31
C PHE A 542 -5.49 -1.10 32.89
N GLU A 543 -5.87 -2.19 32.22
CA GLU A 543 -5.55 -3.54 32.65
C GLU A 543 -4.08 -3.90 32.30
N PRO A 544 -3.55 -5.06 32.76
CA PRO A 544 -2.20 -5.48 32.41
C PRO A 544 -2.00 -5.69 30.89
N THR A 545 -0.75 -5.80 30.43
CA THR A 545 -0.37 -6.10 29.04
C THR A 545 -1.01 -7.35 28.42
N ASP A 546 -1.61 -8.20 29.26
CA ASP A 546 -2.22 -9.48 28.91
C ASP A 546 -3.75 -9.36 28.73
N ALA A 547 -4.30 -8.14 28.76
CA ALA A 547 -5.72 -7.83 28.73
C ALA A 547 -6.21 -7.28 27.37
N ASP A 548 -7.53 -7.26 27.18
CA ASP A 548 -8.23 -6.90 25.93
C ASP A 548 -8.23 -5.39 25.58
N ASP A 549 -7.23 -4.62 26.03
CA ASP A 549 -7.06 -3.18 25.72
C ASP A 549 -7.13 -2.95 24.21
N LEU A 550 -8.10 -2.17 23.72
CA LEU A 550 -8.32 -2.07 22.26
C LEU A 550 -7.22 -1.26 21.55
N THR A 551 -6.57 -0.36 22.28
CA THR A 551 -5.44 0.51 21.88
C THR A 551 -4.66 0.95 23.11
N ALA A 552 -3.51 1.63 22.91
CA ALA A 552 -2.87 2.39 23.98
C ALA A 552 -3.87 3.36 24.66
N PRO A 553 -4.05 3.35 25.98
CA PRO A 553 -5.02 4.21 26.67
C PRO A 553 -4.70 5.70 26.50
N ILE A 554 -5.74 6.53 26.40
CA ILE A 554 -5.58 8.00 26.31
C ILE A 554 -4.91 8.54 27.58
N LEU A 555 -3.78 9.22 27.39
CA LEU A 555 -2.93 9.71 28.47
C LEU A 555 -3.29 11.16 28.86
N PRO A 556 -3.02 11.59 30.11
CA PRO A 556 -3.23 12.99 30.50
C PRO A 556 -2.51 14.01 29.62
N SER A 557 -1.31 13.68 29.12
CA SER A 557 -0.55 14.51 28.16
C SER A 557 -1.29 14.72 26.82
N GLU A 558 -2.23 13.84 26.49
CA GLU A 558 -3.10 13.88 25.32
C GLU A 558 -4.43 14.62 25.61
N ARG A 559 -4.64 15.07 26.85
CA ARG A 559 -5.75 15.91 27.33
C ARG A 559 -5.28 17.15 28.08
N GLY A 560 -4.16 17.73 27.64
CA GLY A 560 -3.65 19.00 28.19
C GLY A 560 -3.20 18.94 29.65
N PHE A 561 -2.90 17.73 30.15
CA PHE A 561 -2.60 17.40 31.54
C PHE A 561 -3.77 17.54 32.54
N ASP A 562 -5.03 17.60 32.09
CA ASP A 562 -6.18 17.49 32.99
C ASP A 562 -6.40 16.03 33.41
N LEU A 563 -5.94 15.68 34.61
CA LEU A 563 -6.06 14.33 35.19
C LEU A 563 -7.52 13.86 35.40
N ASN A 564 -8.52 14.72 35.23
CA ASN A 564 -9.94 14.39 35.41
C ASN A 564 -10.72 14.34 34.09
N ASP A 565 -10.04 14.43 32.94
CA ASP A 565 -10.70 14.26 31.64
C ASP A 565 -11.30 12.86 31.53
N LYS A 566 -12.60 12.80 31.17
CA LYS A 566 -13.39 11.57 31.05
C LYS A 566 -12.87 10.57 30.02
N ASP A 567 -12.01 11.02 29.11
CA ASP A 567 -11.42 10.19 28.06
C ASP A 567 -10.14 9.47 28.52
N ILE A 568 -9.51 9.90 29.62
CA ILE A 568 -8.26 9.30 30.11
C ILE A 568 -8.48 7.83 30.48
N GLY A 569 -7.57 6.96 30.04
CA GLY A 569 -7.68 5.52 30.23
C GLY A 569 -8.64 4.82 29.27
N ARG A 570 -9.14 5.49 28.23
CA ARG A 570 -9.96 4.87 27.19
C ARG A 570 -9.19 4.74 25.90
N SER A 571 -9.60 3.78 25.08
CA SER A 571 -9.05 3.54 23.76
C SER A 571 -9.38 4.66 22.77
N ALA A 572 -8.45 4.88 21.84
CA ALA A 572 -8.51 5.97 20.86
C ALA A 572 -9.21 5.56 19.55
N ARG A 573 -10.08 6.44 19.09
CA ARG A 573 -10.78 6.39 17.81
C ARG A 573 -10.46 7.64 16.99
N LEU A 574 -10.17 7.45 15.71
CA LEU A 574 -9.81 8.53 14.80
C LEU A 574 -10.86 9.66 14.75
N ASP A 575 -10.39 10.91 14.85
CA ASP A 575 -11.16 12.10 14.52
C ASP A 575 -10.36 12.94 13.52
N MET A 576 -10.68 12.77 12.23
CA MET A 576 -9.97 13.42 11.14
C MET A 576 -10.16 14.95 11.17
N GLN A 577 -11.34 15.43 11.59
CA GLN A 577 -11.64 16.87 11.62
C GLN A 577 -10.85 17.55 12.72
N LYS A 578 -10.84 16.94 13.91
CA LYS A 578 -10.16 17.48 15.08
C LYS A 578 -8.63 17.46 14.91
N ALA A 579 -8.08 16.44 14.26
CA ALA A 579 -6.65 16.37 13.93
C ALA A 579 -6.21 17.56 13.07
N LEU A 580 -6.97 17.87 12.01
CA LEU A 580 -6.72 19.03 11.15
C LEU A 580 -6.82 20.35 11.94
N ASP A 581 -7.83 20.50 12.81
CA ASP A 581 -7.99 21.72 13.62
C ASP A 581 -6.85 21.94 14.63
N LEU A 582 -6.41 20.89 15.33
CA LEU A 582 -5.25 20.98 16.21
C LEU A 582 -3.96 21.29 15.44
N THR A 583 -3.81 20.75 14.23
CA THR A 583 -2.65 21.02 13.37
C THR A 583 -2.62 22.48 12.90
N VAL A 584 -3.76 23.04 12.50
CA VAL A 584 -3.88 24.47 12.16
C VAL A 584 -3.56 25.35 13.36
N ARG A 585 -3.93 24.95 14.58
CA ARG A 585 -3.56 25.67 15.81
C ARG A 585 -2.06 25.58 16.12
N SER A 586 -1.42 24.44 15.84
CA SER A 586 0.02 24.24 16.10
C SER A 586 0.92 25.24 15.38
N LEU A 587 0.49 25.75 14.21
CA LEU A 587 1.21 26.80 13.46
C LEU A 587 1.42 28.09 14.27
N ASN A 588 0.50 28.43 15.17
CA ASN A 588 0.58 29.64 16.00
C ASN A 588 1.42 29.44 17.27
N ASN A 589 1.69 28.19 17.66
CA ASN A 589 2.42 27.84 18.87
C ASN A 589 3.94 27.68 18.64
N LYS A 590 4.46 28.18 17.51
CA LYS A 590 5.90 28.23 17.18
C LYS A 590 6.59 29.50 17.74
N GLN A 591 6.19 29.96 18.93
CA GLN A 591 6.81 31.09 19.66
C GLN A 591 7.27 30.63 21.05
#